data_AF-A0A379T8F8-F1
#
_entry.id   AF-A0A379T8F8-F1
#
_cell.length_a   1.000
_cell.length_b   1.000
_cell.length_c   1.000
_cell.angle_alpha   90.00
_cell.angle_beta   90.00
_cell.angle_gamma   90.00
#
_symmetry.space_group_name_H-M   'P 1'
#
loop_
_entity.id
_entity.type
_entity.pdbx_description
1 polymer ?
#
loop_
_entity_poly.entity_id
_entity_poly.type
_entity_poly.pdbx_seq_one_letter_code
_entity_poly.pdbx_strand_id
1 'polypeptide(L)'
;MTLAIDTPVIAVCDNHGITIRTLNWNREDKDSPRRLLVTHTRLDTASRATVQRDPRRFAARQQDDTALSNLYCMSSLTGQVLKRASTDSGWQVTRFDAASRTAWSIGWSGAPYTLRLTICWAVRRAAVSG
;
A
#
# COMPACT_ATOMS: atom_id res chain seq x y z
N MET A 1 1.36 -22.31 -34.16
CA MET A 1 1.85 -21.58 -32.97
C MET A 1 0.73 -21.43 -31.96
N THR A 2 1.02 -21.58 -30.67
CA THR A 2 0.03 -21.54 -29.57
C THR A 2 -0.15 -20.11 -29.04
N LEU A 3 -1.32 -19.80 -28.49
CA LEU A 3 -1.65 -18.47 -27.94
C LEU A 3 -0.69 -17.99 -26.84
N ALA A 4 -0.04 -18.90 -26.13
CA ALA A 4 0.86 -18.58 -25.01
C ALA A 4 2.35 -18.49 -25.39
N ILE A 5 2.71 -18.67 -26.67
CA ILE A 5 4.14 -18.59 -27.06
C ILE A 5 4.70 -17.17 -26.82
N ASP A 6 5.86 -17.09 -26.18
CA ASP A 6 6.53 -15.84 -25.80
C ASP A 6 5.67 -14.89 -24.94
N THR A 7 4.84 -15.42 -24.06
CA THR A 7 4.16 -14.62 -23.01
C THR A 7 4.66 -15.02 -21.62
N PRO A 8 5.96 -14.84 -21.30
CA PRO A 8 6.48 -15.14 -19.98
C PRO A 8 5.95 -14.12 -18.96
N VAL A 9 6.04 -14.45 -17.67
CA VAL A 9 5.88 -13.46 -16.60
C VAL A 9 7.27 -13.17 -16.06
N ILE A 10 7.69 -11.90 -16.09
CA ILE A 10 9.04 -11.49 -15.66
C ILE A 10 8.91 -10.59 -14.43
N ALA A 11 9.63 -10.94 -13.36
CA ALA A 11 9.81 -10.09 -12.20
C ALA A 11 11.08 -9.25 -12.35
N VAL A 12 10.96 -7.94 -12.12
CA VAL A 12 12.09 -7.01 -12.10
C VAL A 12 12.31 -6.57 -10.66
N CYS A 13 13.47 -6.94 -10.12
CA CYS A 13 13.86 -6.62 -8.75
C CYS A 13 14.75 -5.37 -8.70
N ASP A 14 14.69 -4.64 -7.60
CA ASP A 14 15.67 -3.61 -7.27
C ASP A 14 16.98 -4.23 -6.73
N ASN A 15 17.92 -3.38 -6.31
CA ASN A 15 19.19 -3.79 -5.73
C ASN A 15 19.06 -4.44 -4.34
N HIS A 16 17.87 -4.42 -3.73
CA HIS A 16 17.56 -5.11 -2.47
C HIS A 16 16.86 -6.45 -2.73
N GLY A 17 16.68 -6.84 -4.00
CA GLY A 17 16.01 -8.08 -4.38
C GLY A 17 14.47 -7.99 -4.33
N ILE A 18 13.90 -6.80 -4.17
CA ILE A 18 12.45 -6.61 -4.06
C ILE A 18 11.86 -6.35 -5.44
N THR A 19 10.81 -7.10 -5.80
CA THR A 19 10.11 -6.91 -7.08
C THR A 19 9.41 -5.55 -7.13
N ILE A 20 9.95 -4.65 -7.97
CA ILE A 20 9.39 -3.32 -8.20
C ILE A 20 8.54 -3.26 -9.48
N ARG A 21 8.72 -4.22 -10.40
CA ARG A 21 7.84 -4.36 -11.56
C ARG A 21 7.57 -5.82 -11.89
N THR A 22 6.36 -6.10 -12.34
CA THR A 22 6.02 -7.38 -12.98
C THR A 22 5.60 -7.08 -14.41
N LEU A 23 6.32 -7.68 -15.36
CA LEU A 23 6.03 -7.59 -16.78
C LEU A 23 5.23 -8.82 -17.17
N ASN A 24 4.06 -8.58 -17.73
CA ASN A 24 3.18 -9.60 -18.28
C ASN A 24 2.86 -9.25 -19.74
N TRP A 25 2.55 -10.24 -20.56
CA TRP A 25 2.16 -10.05 -21.95
C TRP A 25 0.77 -10.62 -22.17
N ASN A 26 -0.09 -9.84 -22.83
CA ASN A 26 -1.43 -10.25 -23.20
C ASN A 26 -1.62 -10.06 -24.71
N ARG A 27 -2.35 -10.98 -25.35
CA ARG A 27 -2.86 -10.86 -26.72
C ARG A 27 -4.18 -11.61 -26.80
N GLU A 28 -5.05 -11.21 -27.71
CA GLU A 28 -6.41 -11.76 -27.82
C GLU A 28 -6.41 -13.12 -28.54
N ASP A 29 -5.62 -13.23 -29.61
CA ASP A 29 -5.40 -14.48 -30.34
C ASP A 29 -3.91 -14.67 -30.72
N LYS A 30 -3.60 -15.75 -31.43
CA LYS A 30 -2.22 -16.12 -31.78
C LYS A 30 -1.56 -15.13 -32.76
N ASP A 31 -2.36 -14.43 -33.56
CA ASP A 31 -1.93 -13.54 -34.65
C ASP A 31 -1.91 -12.07 -34.19
N SER A 32 -2.59 -11.76 -33.09
CA SER A 32 -2.61 -10.46 -32.44
C SER A 32 -1.24 -10.06 -31.86
N PRO A 33 -0.87 -8.76 -31.93
CA PRO A 33 0.34 -8.27 -31.31
C PRO A 33 0.28 -8.43 -29.79
N ARG A 34 1.42 -8.77 -29.18
CA ARG A 34 1.55 -8.86 -27.73
C ARG A 34 1.58 -7.46 -27.11
N ARG A 35 0.70 -7.23 -26.14
CA ARG A 35 0.66 -6.02 -25.31
C ARG A 35 1.41 -6.27 -24.00
N LEU A 36 2.43 -5.48 -23.73
CA LEU A 36 3.12 -5.46 -22.44
C LEU A 36 2.25 -4.78 -21.38
N LEU A 37 2.07 -5.46 -20.25
CA LEU A 37 1.34 -5.02 -19.08
C LEU A 37 2.31 -4.96 -17.90
N VAL A 38 2.61 -3.75 -17.43
CA VAL A 38 3.58 -3.54 -16.35
C VAL A 38 2.86 -3.16 -15.06
N THR A 39 2.83 -4.07 -14.09
CA THR A 39 2.49 -3.72 -12.71
C THR A 39 3.71 -3.09 -12.05
N HIS A 40 3.53 -2.01 -11.31
CA HIS A 40 4.64 -1.24 -10.74
C HIS A 40 4.42 -0.89 -9.27
N THR A 41 5.45 -1.11 -8.46
CA THR A 41 5.52 -0.72 -7.06
C THR A 41 6.68 0.26 -6.85
N ARG A 42 6.43 1.39 -6.18
CA ARG A 42 7.47 2.30 -5.68
C ARG A 42 7.72 2.00 -4.21
N LEU A 43 8.99 1.95 -3.83
CA LEU A 43 9.42 1.78 -2.45
C LEU A 43 9.90 3.11 -1.86
N ASP A 44 9.82 3.25 -0.54
CA ASP A 44 10.58 4.26 0.21
C ASP A 44 12.01 3.78 0.51
N THR A 45 12.78 4.62 1.21
CA THR A 45 14.17 4.33 1.61
C THR A 45 14.30 3.16 2.59
N ALA A 46 13.21 2.76 3.25
CA ALA A 46 13.16 1.59 4.11
C ALA A 46 12.58 0.36 3.39
N SER A 47 12.56 0.38 2.05
CA SER A 47 12.07 -0.72 1.21
C SER A 47 10.58 -1.05 1.38
N ARG A 48 9.76 -0.10 1.84
CA ARG A 48 8.32 -0.29 2.03
C ARG A 48 7.55 0.25 0.82
N ALA A 49 6.53 -0.48 0.38
CA ALA A 49 5.69 -0.06 -0.73
C ALA A 49 4.92 1.22 -0.38
N THR A 50 5.21 2.30 -1.11
CA THR A 50 4.53 3.60 -0.97
C THR A 50 3.54 3.87 -2.08
N VAL A 51 3.76 3.31 -3.28
CA VAL A 51 2.87 3.49 -4.42
C VAL A 51 2.70 2.16 -5.13
N GLN A 52 1.47 1.81 -5.52
CA GLN A 52 1.19 0.69 -6.41
C GLN A 52 0.38 1.17 -7.61
N ARG A 53 0.76 0.67 -8.79
CA ARG A 53 0.09 0.95 -10.06
C ARG A 53 -0.17 -0.35 -10.82
N ASP A 54 -1.40 -0.49 -11.29
CA ASP A 54 -1.76 -1.44 -12.33
C ASP A 54 -1.17 -1.02 -13.69
N PRO A 55 -1.21 -1.88 -14.72
CA PRO A 55 -0.68 -1.56 -16.05
C PRO A 55 -1.28 -0.31 -16.70
N ARG A 56 -2.56 -0.01 -16.47
CA ARG A 56 -3.23 1.15 -17.08
C ARG A 56 -2.79 2.45 -16.42
N ARG A 57 -2.70 2.47 -15.09
CA ARG A 57 -2.20 3.61 -14.30
C ARG A 57 -0.70 3.81 -14.49
N PHE A 58 0.06 2.72 -14.66
CA PHE A 58 1.49 2.82 -15.00
C PHE A 58 1.69 3.42 -16.39
N ALA A 59 0.94 2.97 -17.40
CA ALA A 59 0.98 3.57 -18.73
C ALA A 59 0.62 5.06 -18.72
N ALA A 60 -0.42 5.46 -17.97
CA ALA A 60 -0.76 6.87 -17.76
C ALA A 60 0.38 7.65 -17.09
N ARG A 61 1.05 7.07 -16.08
CA ARG A 61 2.17 7.70 -15.39
C ARG A 61 3.40 7.93 -16.26
N GLN A 62 3.59 7.13 -17.31
CA GLN A 62 4.68 7.32 -18.27
C GLN A 62 4.44 8.52 -19.19
N GLN A 63 3.19 8.95 -19.34
CA GLN A 63 2.80 10.10 -20.17
C GLN A 63 2.66 11.38 -19.33
N ASP A 64 2.18 11.24 -18.10
CA ASP A 64 1.95 12.34 -17.17
C ASP A 64 2.40 11.96 -15.76
N ASP A 65 3.32 12.77 -15.24
CA ASP A 65 3.93 12.55 -13.94
C ASP A 65 2.97 12.67 -12.74
N THR A 66 1.83 13.32 -12.95
CA THR A 66 0.79 13.57 -11.96
C THR A 66 -0.31 12.50 -11.96
N ALA A 67 -0.25 11.52 -12.88
CA ALA A 67 -1.25 10.47 -12.99
C ALA A 67 -1.41 9.70 -11.66
N LEU A 68 -2.67 9.57 -11.22
CA LEU A 68 -3.04 8.88 -9.98
C LEU A 68 -2.58 7.42 -9.97
N SER A 69 -2.05 6.98 -8.83
CA SER A 69 -1.77 5.57 -8.55
C SER A 69 -3.02 4.84 -8.03
N ASN A 70 -3.04 3.50 -8.13
CA ASN A 70 -4.11 2.70 -7.52
C ASN A 70 -4.09 2.80 -5.99
N LEU A 71 -2.89 2.71 -5.41
CA LEU A 71 -2.68 2.78 -3.96
C LEU A 71 -1.50 3.68 -3.64
N TYR A 72 -1.68 4.54 -2.65
CA TYR A 72 -0.64 5.30 -1.98
C TYR A 72 -0.66 4.99 -0.48
N CYS A 73 0.50 4.70 0.09
CA CYS A 73 0.69 4.47 1.51
C CYS A 73 1.80 5.38 2.05
N MET A 74 1.55 6.00 3.18
CA MET A 74 2.55 6.75 3.96
C MET A 74 2.65 6.10 5.33
N SER A 75 3.86 5.70 5.70
CA SER A 75 4.14 4.98 6.93
C SER A 75 4.93 5.84 7.92
N SER A 76 4.78 5.57 9.22
CA SER A 76 5.67 6.08 10.26
C SER A 76 7.09 5.52 10.06
N LEU A 77 8.07 6.06 10.81
CA LEU A 77 9.42 5.49 10.83
C LEU A 77 9.43 4.03 11.27
N THR A 78 8.51 3.65 12.18
CA THR A 78 8.31 2.28 12.65
C THR A 78 7.48 1.40 11.70
N GLY A 79 7.04 1.93 10.55
CA GLY A 79 6.33 1.16 9.52
C GLY A 79 4.81 1.10 9.66
N GLN A 80 4.22 1.78 10.65
CA GLN A 80 2.76 1.85 10.79
C GLN A 80 2.17 2.76 9.70
N VAL A 81 1.19 2.28 8.94
CA VAL A 81 0.56 3.07 7.86
C VAL A 81 -0.29 4.19 8.48
N LEU A 82 0.17 5.43 8.33
CA LEU A 82 -0.49 6.63 8.83
C LEU A 82 -1.54 7.16 7.85
N LYS A 83 -1.28 7.01 6.54
CA LYS A 83 -2.22 7.38 5.48
C LYS A 83 -2.24 6.32 4.41
N ARG A 84 -3.43 5.93 3.99
CA ARG A 84 -3.71 5.07 2.85
C ARG A 84 -4.66 5.81 1.92
N ALA A 85 -4.36 5.88 0.63
CA ALA A 85 -5.26 6.45 -0.37
C ALA A 85 -5.36 5.50 -1.56
N SER A 86 -6.57 5.02 -1.82
CA SER A 86 -6.90 4.12 -2.91
C SER A 86 -7.86 4.80 -3.88
N THR A 87 -7.68 4.57 -5.18
CA THR A 87 -8.67 5.03 -6.18
C THR A 87 -10.00 4.31 -6.05
N ASP A 88 -10.00 3.12 -5.46
CA ASP A 88 -11.15 2.21 -5.49
C ASP A 88 -11.87 2.18 -4.14
N SER A 89 -11.18 2.57 -3.06
CA SER A 89 -11.72 2.53 -1.69
C SER A 89 -11.57 3.85 -0.92
N GLY A 90 -11.24 4.95 -1.62
CA GLY A 90 -10.98 6.25 -1.00
C GLY A 90 -9.73 6.28 -0.11
N TRP A 91 -9.63 7.32 0.73
CA TRP A 91 -8.52 7.50 1.66
C TRP A 91 -8.90 7.20 3.11
N GLN A 92 -7.88 6.88 3.92
CA GLN A 92 -7.95 6.73 5.36
C GLN A 92 -6.68 7.30 5.98
N VAL A 93 -6.82 8.01 7.10
CA VAL A 93 -5.73 8.47 7.95
C VAL A 93 -5.91 7.86 9.32
N THR A 94 -4.85 7.29 9.88
CA THR A 94 -4.85 6.58 11.16
C THR A 94 -3.69 7.05 12.01
N ARG A 95 -3.97 7.32 13.28
CA ARG A 95 -2.98 7.67 14.30
C ARG A 95 -2.97 6.59 15.38
N PHE A 96 -1.77 6.18 15.75
CA PHE A 96 -1.53 5.19 16.80
C PHE A 96 -1.08 5.86 18.09
N ASP A 97 -1.39 5.24 19.23
CA ASP A 97 -0.80 5.59 20.53
C ASP A 97 0.60 4.97 20.69
N ALA A 98 1.26 5.29 21.81
CA ALA A 98 2.60 4.76 22.11
C ALA A 98 2.63 3.23 22.30
N ALA A 99 1.47 2.60 22.53
CA ALA A 99 1.32 1.15 22.60
C ALA A 99 0.92 0.53 21.25
N SER A 100 1.08 1.29 20.15
CA SER A 100 0.75 0.89 18.77
C SER A 100 -0.72 0.57 18.51
N ARG A 101 -1.64 1.00 19.39
CA ARG A 101 -3.09 0.83 19.21
C ARG A 101 -3.65 2.01 18.43
N THR A 102 -4.69 1.79 17.62
CA THR A 102 -5.38 2.88 16.93
C THR A 102 -6.03 3.81 17.93
N ALA A 103 -5.48 5.02 18.06
CA ALA A 103 -6.03 6.06 18.93
C ALA A 103 -7.14 6.84 18.20
N TRP A 104 -6.96 7.05 16.89
CA TRP A 104 -7.85 7.87 16.08
C TRP A 104 -7.73 7.49 14.60
N SER A 105 -8.84 7.57 13.87
CA SER A 105 -8.83 7.42 12.42
C SER A 105 -9.99 8.17 11.78
N ILE A 106 -9.79 8.65 10.56
CA ILE A 106 -10.83 9.20 9.69
C ILE A 106 -10.65 8.67 8.28
N GLY A 107 -11.76 8.42 7.59
CA GLY A 107 -11.78 7.92 6.21
C GLY A 107 -12.46 8.89 5.26
N TRP A 108 -12.50 8.51 3.98
CA TRP A 108 -13.16 9.24 2.90
C TRP A 108 -14.63 9.59 3.20
N SER A 109 -15.34 8.73 3.94
CA SER A 109 -16.72 8.98 4.36
C SER A 109 -16.86 10.14 5.35
N GLY A 110 -15.76 10.67 5.90
CA GLY A 110 -15.75 11.82 6.79
C GLY A 110 -16.14 11.52 8.24
N ALA A 111 -16.56 10.29 8.57
CA ALA A 111 -16.89 9.90 9.94
C ALA A 111 -15.60 9.53 10.71
N PRO A 112 -15.14 10.34 11.68
CA PRO A 112 -14.02 9.96 12.53
C PRO A 112 -14.47 8.89 13.53
N TYR A 113 -13.60 7.94 13.82
CA TYR A 113 -13.74 7.07 14.99
C TYR A 113 -12.54 7.25 15.93
N THR A 114 -12.81 7.30 17.22
CA THR A 114 -11.82 7.46 18.29
C THR A 114 -11.99 6.33 19.28
N LEU A 115 -10.96 5.53 19.49
CA LEU A 115 -10.98 4.50 20.52
C LEU A 115 -10.47 5.12 21.83
N ARG A 116 -11.38 5.43 22.76
CA ARG A 116 -10.99 5.80 24.13
C ARG A 116 -10.76 4.53 24.93
N LEU A 117 -9.52 4.30 25.34
CA LEU A 117 -9.18 3.26 26.30
C LEU A 117 -9.14 3.90 27.69
N THR A 118 -10.03 3.45 28.58
CA THR A 118 -9.93 3.77 30.00
C THR A 118 -8.75 2.99 30.58
N ILE A 119 -7.67 3.69 30.93
CA ILE A 119 -6.61 3.12 31.77
C ILE A 119 -7.19 3.04 33.19
N CYS A 120 -7.66 1.87 33.60
CA CYS A 120 -7.99 1.62 35.01
C CYS A 120 -6.68 1.59 35.80
N TRP A 121 -6.32 2.72 36.42
CA TRP A 121 -5.31 2.76 37.46
C TRP A 121 -5.87 2.10 38.73
N ALA A 122 -5.66 0.80 38.88
CA ALA A 122 -5.87 0.14 40.17
C ALA A 122 -4.68 0.45 41.09
N VAL A 123 -4.74 1.57 41.82
CA VAL A 123 -3.81 1.82 42.93
C VAL A 123 -4.23 0.91 44.08
N ARG A 124 -3.56 -0.24 44.24
CA ARG A 124 -3.62 -0.97 45.52
C ARG A 124 -2.86 -0.17 46.56
N ARG A 125 -3.58 0.55 47.41
CA ARG A 125 -3.04 1.00 48.70
C ARG A 125 -2.86 -0.25 49.57
N ALA A 126 -1.62 -0.68 49.76
CA ALA A 126 -1.29 -1.63 50.82
C ALA A 126 -1.48 -0.89 52.15
N ALA A 127 -2.42 -1.33 52.97
CA ALA A 127 -2.55 -0.86 54.34
C ALA A 127 -1.37 -1.45 55.15
N VAL A 128 -0.50 -0.58 55.66
CA VAL A 128 0.45 -0.95 56.71
C VAL A 128 -0.31 -0.86 58.03
N SER A 129 -0.60 -1.99 58.65
CA SER A 129 -1.12 -2.06 60.02
C SER A 129 0.05 -1.91 61.00
N GLY A 130 -0.01 -0.88 61.83
CA GLY A 130 0.81 -0.74 63.04
C GLY A 130 0.19 -1.47 64.24
#